data_AF-A0A530R119-F1
#
_entry.id   AF-A0A530R119-F1
#
_cell.length_a   1.000
_cell.length_b   1.000
_cell.length_c   1.000
_cell.angle_alpha   90.00
_cell.angle_beta   90.00
_cell.angle_gamma   90.00
#
_symmetry.space_group_name_H-M   'P 1'
#
loop_
_entity.id
_entity.type
_entity.pdbx_description
1 polymer ?
#
loop_
_entity_poly.entity_id
_entity_poly.type
_entity_poly.pdbx_seq_one_letter_code
_entity_poly.pdbx_strand_id
1 'polypeptide(L)'
;MNSPLPASRRQRLDELLVARGLFPSRSRARDAIERGTVTADGVIARKPGQTVLADCLIAVDDPALGYVSRAALKLIAGLDHFGLDPAGSEALDVGASTGGFTQVLLERGAAHVTAIDVGHGQIHPDIAGDPRVTVIEGLNARDLSAADLADRIPDFIVSDVSFISLKLALPPALAIARSGARAIF
;
A
#
# COMPACT_ATOMS: atom_id res chain seq x y z
N MET A 1 30.71 -4.56 -42.57
CA MET A 1 31.10 -3.56 -41.55
C MET A 1 30.22 -3.76 -40.33
N ASN A 2 30.63 -4.62 -39.39
CA ASN A 2 29.97 -4.75 -38.09
C ASN A 2 30.55 -3.67 -37.19
N SER A 3 29.82 -2.57 -37.05
CA SER A 3 30.15 -1.56 -36.04
C SER A 3 29.90 -2.20 -34.67
N PRO A 4 30.86 -2.21 -33.74
CA PRO A 4 30.58 -2.65 -32.38
C PRO A 4 29.52 -1.71 -31.78
N LEU A 5 28.45 -2.27 -31.22
CA LEU A 5 27.47 -1.50 -30.45
C LEU A 5 28.22 -0.71 -29.37
N PRO A 6 27.93 0.59 -29.18
CA PRO A 6 28.70 1.42 -28.26
C PRO A 6 28.60 0.89 -26.84
N ALA A 7 29.76 0.75 -26.19
CA ALA A 7 29.85 0.43 -24.78
C ALA A 7 29.35 1.62 -23.93
N SER A 8 28.05 1.64 -23.58
CA SER A 8 27.54 2.34 -22.39
C SER A 8 26.09 2.00 -22.00
N ARG A 9 25.44 0.99 -22.60
CA ARG A 9 24.04 0.69 -22.28
C ARG A 9 23.86 -0.19 -21.03
N ARG A 10 24.77 -0.08 -20.06
CA ARG A 10 24.70 -0.81 -18.79
C ARG A 10 24.25 0.13 -17.70
N GLN A 11 23.23 -0.25 -16.95
CA GLN A 11 22.68 0.55 -15.85
C GLN A 11 22.28 -0.35 -14.68
N ARG A 12 22.04 0.25 -13.52
CA ARG A 12 21.57 -0.50 -12.35
C ARG A 12 20.17 -1.03 -12.61
N LEU A 13 19.89 -2.25 -12.17
CA LEU A 13 18.60 -2.88 -12.38
C LEU A 13 17.46 -2.06 -11.74
N ASP A 14 17.63 -1.56 -10.51
CA ASP A 14 16.61 -0.73 -9.85
C ASP A 14 16.26 0.55 -10.62
N GLU A 15 17.24 1.15 -11.30
CA GLU A 15 17.04 2.31 -12.17
C GLU A 15 16.39 1.91 -13.50
N LEU A 16 16.82 0.80 -14.09
CA LEU A 16 16.24 0.27 -15.33
C LEU A 16 14.74 -0.02 -15.19
N LEU A 17 14.35 -0.63 -14.07
CA LEU A 17 12.96 -0.97 -13.77
C LEU A 17 12.06 0.28 -13.76
N VAL A 18 12.53 1.37 -13.16
CA VAL A 18 11.83 2.65 -13.15
C VAL A 18 11.85 3.30 -14.52
N ALA A 19 13.01 3.31 -15.19
CA ALA A 19 13.17 3.92 -16.52
C ALA A 19 12.29 3.25 -17.58
N ARG A 20 11.99 1.94 -17.43
CA ARG A 20 11.05 1.20 -18.27
C ARG A 20 9.58 1.31 -17.82
N GLY A 21 9.29 2.07 -16.78
CA GLY A 21 7.94 2.23 -16.23
C GLY A 21 7.38 0.97 -15.54
N LEU A 22 8.23 -0.01 -15.21
CA LEU A 22 7.80 -1.25 -14.53
C LEU A 22 7.53 -1.03 -13.05
N PHE A 23 8.13 -0.01 -12.45
CA PHE A 23 7.89 0.38 -11.06
C PHE A 23 7.83 1.91 -10.94
N PRO A 24 6.97 2.46 -10.06
CA PRO A 24 6.78 3.90 -9.95
C PRO A 24 7.94 4.62 -9.27
N SER A 25 8.78 3.89 -8.53
CA SER A 25 9.91 4.47 -7.81
C SER A 25 11.03 3.45 -7.62
N ARG A 26 12.23 3.97 -7.36
CA ARG A 26 13.41 3.13 -7.08
C ARG A 26 13.24 2.32 -5.80
N SER A 27 12.56 2.84 -4.78
CA SER A 27 12.32 2.10 -3.54
C SER A 27 11.44 0.89 -3.79
N ARG A 28 10.38 1.04 -4.61
CA ARG A 28 9.50 -0.06 -5.02
C ARG A 28 10.23 -1.10 -5.85
N ALA A 29 11.03 -0.66 -6.82
CA ALA A 29 11.88 -1.54 -7.63
C ALA A 29 12.87 -2.35 -6.77
N ARG A 30 13.55 -1.70 -5.81
CA ARG A 30 14.50 -2.36 -4.90
C ARG A 30 13.82 -3.45 -4.06
N ASP A 31 12.69 -3.11 -3.44
CA ASP A 31 11.93 -4.03 -2.61
C ASP A 31 11.49 -5.28 -3.39
N ALA A 32 11.00 -5.10 -4.62
CA ALA A 32 10.63 -6.22 -5.49
C ALA A 32 11.83 -7.13 -5.83
N ILE A 33 12.99 -6.53 -6.17
CA ILE A 33 14.21 -7.29 -6.43
C ILE A 33 14.65 -8.07 -5.19
N GLU A 34 14.63 -7.45 -4.00
CA GLU A 34 15.04 -8.10 -2.75
C GLU A 34 14.11 -9.26 -2.38
N ARG A 35 12.82 -9.16 -2.69
CA ARG A 35 11.84 -10.25 -2.54
C ARG A 35 11.96 -11.34 -3.61
N GLY A 36 12.78 -11.14 -4.65
CA GLY A 36 12.97 -12.09 -5.74
C GLY A 36 11.80 -12.16 -6.71
N THR A 37 10.96 -11.11 -6.78
CA THR A 37 9.82 -11.01 -7.70
C THR A 37 10.20 -10.45 -9.06
N VAL A 38 11.49 -10.21 -9.30
CA VAL A 38 12.02 -9.70 -10.56
C VAL A 38 13.04 -10.68 -11.11
N THR A 39 12.92 -10.99 -12.40
CA THR A 39 13.95 -11.74 -13.14
C THR A 39 14.59 -10.85 -14.21
N ALA A 40 15.88 -11.08 -14.45
CA ALA A 40 16.63 -10.49 -15.56
C ALA A 40 17.27 -11.63 -16.37
N ASP A 41 16.98 -11.69 -17.66
CA ASP A 41 17.41 -12.74 -18.59
C ASP A 41 17.10 -14.16 -18.05
N GLY A 42 15.91 -14.32 -17.47
CA GLY A 42 15.43 -15.60 -16.93
C GLY A 42 15.99 -15.97 -15.54
N VAL A 43 16.84 -15.12 -14.94
CA VAL A 43 17.43 -15.38 -13.62
C VAL A 43 16.84 -14.43 -12.59
N ILE A 44 16.44 -14.95 -11.41
CA ILE A 44 15.95 -14.13 -10.29
C ILE A 44 17.02 -13.11 -9.89
N ALA A 45 16.67 -11.84 -9.97
CA ALA A 45 17.48 -10.75 -9.49
C ALA A 45 17.53 -10.76 -7.96
N ARG A 46 18.72 -10.62 -7.38
CA ARG A 46 18.91 -10.59 -5.91
C ARG A 46 19.52 -9.30 -5.40
N LYS A 47 20.10 -8.49 -6.29
CA LYS A 47 20.85 -7.29 -5.96
C LYS A 47 20.27 -6.11 -6.73
N PRO A 48 19.60 -5.16 -6.08
CA PRO A 48 18.98 -4.05 -6.79
C PRO A 48 19.97 -3.19 -7.60
N GLY A 49 21.19 -3.01 -7.06
CA GLY A 49 22.26 -2.27 -7.72
C GLY A 49 23.06 -3.07 -8.74
N GLN A 50 22.67 -4.31 -9.08
CA GLN A 50 23.42 -5.07 -10.09
C GLN A 50 23.32 -4.40 -11.46
N THR A 51 24.45 -4.35 -12.15
CA THR A 51 24.53 -3.76 -13.48
C THR A 51 24.06 -4.76 -14.53
N VAL A 52 23.04 -4.38 -15.29
CA VAL A 52 22.44 -5.18 -16.37
C VAL A 52 22.53 -4.44 -17.71
N LEU A 53 22.37 -5.16 -18.81
CA LEU A 53 22.18 -4.53 -20.12
C LEU A 53 20.81 -3.83 -20.15
N ALA A 54 20.75 -2.64 -20.75
CA ALA A 54 19.53 -1.83 -20.80
C ALA A 54 18.44 -2.44 -21.68
N ASP A 55 18.72 -3.48 -22.46
CA ASP A 55 17.80 -4.27 -23.29
C ASP A 55 17.60 -5.70 -22.76
N CYS A 56 18.11 -6.04 -21.57
CA CYS A 56 17.87 -7.34 -20.96
C CYS A 56 16.37 -7.65 -20.83
N LEU A 57 16.02 -8.93 -20.91
CA LEU A 57 14.65 -9.37 -20.73
C LEU A 57 14.30 -9.28 -19.24
N ILE A 58 13.27 -8.50 -18.91
CA ILE A 58 12.77 -8.37 -17.54
C ILE A 58 11.40 -9.00 -17.45
N ALA A 59 11.19 -9.86 -16.46
CA ALA A 59 9.86 -10.27 -16.04
C ALA A 59 9.65 -9.92 -14.56
N VAL A 60 8.45 -9.46 -14.25
CA VAL A 60 8.03 -9.06 -12.90
C VAL A 60 6.83 -9.92 -12.50
N ASP A 61 6.97 -10.62 -11.39
CA ASP A 61 5.93 -11.43 -10.74
C ASP A 61 5.79 -10.95 -9.30
N ASP A 62 5.31 -9.71 -9.14
CA ASP A 62 5.18 -9.06 -7.84
C ASP A 62 3.69 -8.87 -7.48
N PRO A 63 3.17 -9.58 -6.45
CA PRO A 63 1.79 -9.40 -6.03
C PRO A 63 1.49 -8.00 -5.49
N ALA A 64 2.50 -7.23 -5.08
CA ALA A 64 2.32 -5.86 -4.62
C ALA A 64 2.23 -4.84 -5.76
N LEU A 65 2.52 -5.22 -7.01
CA LEU A 65 2.74 -4.27 -8.11
C LEU A 65 1.54 -3.35 -8.36
N GLY A 66 0.32 -3.89 -8.25
CA GLY A 66 -0.93 -3.14 -8.42
C GLY A 66 -1.32 -2.25 -7.25
N TYR A 67 -0.56 -2.26 -6.15
CA TYR A 67 -0.89 -1.54 -4.94
C TYR A 67 0.02 -0.33 -4.70
N VAL A 68 -0.57 0.77 -4.24
CA VAL A 68 0.15 1.99 -3.85
C VAL A 68 1.13 1.73 -2.70
N SER A 69 0.85 0.70 -1.89
CA SER A 69 1.72 0.24 -0.83
C SER A 69 1.72 -1.28 -0.73
N ARG A 70 2.86 -1.82 -0.34
CA ARG A 70 3.02 -3.25 -0.08
C ARG A 70 2.24 -3.70 1.16
N ALA A 71 1.86 -2.77 2.04
CA ALA A 71 1.01 -3.07 3.19
C ALA A 71 -0.32 -3.72 2.75
N ALA A 72 -0.85 -3.41 1.57
CA ALA A 72 -2.03 -4.05 0.99
C ALA A 72 -2.04 -5.59 1.13
N LEU A 73 -0.89 -6.24 0.92
CA LEU A 73 -0.76 -7.70 1.04
C LEU A 73 -1.06 -8.23 2.46
N LYS A 74 -0.78 -7.43 3.51
CA LYS A 74 -1.12 -7.79 4.89
C LYS A 74 -2.63 -7.85 5.08
N LEU A 75 -3.34 -6.81 4.62
CA LEU A 75 -4.79 -6.74 4.76
C LEU A 75 -5.47 -7.82 3.92
N ILE A 76 -5.02 -8.05 2.68
CA ILE A 76 -5.50 -9.17 1.85
C ILE A 76 -5.39 -10.50 2.60
N ALA A 77 -4.19 -10.81 3.12
CA ALA A 77 -3.96 -12.04 3.86
C ALA A 77 -4.85 -12.14 5.12
N GLY A 78 -5.03 -11.04 5.86
CA GLY A 78 -5.91 -10.99 7.02
C GLY A 78 -7.37 -11.24 6.67
N LEU A 79 -7.90 -10.53 5.68
CA LEU A 79 -9.28 -10.68 5.21
C LEU A 79 -9.56 -12.12 4.76
N ASP A 80 -8.67 -12.68 3.95
CA ASP A 80 -8.82 -14.04 3.41
C ASP A 80 -8.69 -15.10 4.51
N HIS A 81 -7.73 -14.93 5.42
CA HIS A 81 -7.51 -15.88 6.51
C HIS A 81 -8.69 -15.94 7.50
N PHE A 82 -9.25 -14.79 7.85
CA PHE A 82 -10.35 -14.70 8.81
C PHE A 82 -11.74 -14.75 8.16
N GLY A 83 -11.82 -14.80 6.83
CA GLY A 83 -13.09 -14.81 6.10
C GLY A 83 -13.90 -13.52 6.32
N LEU A 84 -13.23 -12.38 6.48
CA LEU A 84 -13.88 -11.09 6.70
C LEU A 84 -14.07 -10.36 5.37
N ASP A 85 -15.29 -9.87 5.14
CA ASP A 85 -15.69 -9.20 3.90
C ASP A 85 -16.12 -7.75 4.18
N PRO A 86 -15.36 -6.73 3.72
CA PRO A 86 -15.71 -5.32 3.90
C PRO A 86 -16.76 -4.83 2.88
N ALA A 87 -17.30 -5.69 2.00
CA ALA A 87 -18.31 -5.26 1.04
C ALA A 87 -19.48 -4.52 1.71
N GLY A 88 -19.76 -3.32 1.22
CA GLY A 88 -20.83 -2.45 1.73
C GLY A 88 -20.54 -1.74 3.06
N SER A 89 -19.36 -1.91 3.66
CA SER A 89 -19.06 -1.34 4.98
C SER A 89 -18.74 0.16 4.95
N GLU A 90 -19.01 0.84 6.07
CA GLU A 90 -18.37 2.11 6.42
C GLU A 90 -17.05 1.77 7.13
N ALA A 91 -15.95 1.80 6.38
CA ALA A 91 -14.65 1.37 6.88
C ALA A 91 -13.84 2.53 7.46
N LEU A 92 -13.09 2.24 8.52
CA LEU A 92 -12.10 3.15 9.11
C LEU A 92 -10.70 2.52 8.98
N ASP A 93 -9.79 3.19 8.29
CA ASP A 93 -8.38 2.82 8.14
C ASP A 93 -7.51 3.68 9.06
N VAL A 94 -7.03 3.07 10.15
CA VAL A 94 -6.22 3.75 11.19
C VAL A 94 -4.73 3.58 10.89
N GLY A 95 -4.09 4.67 10.47
CA GLY A 95 -2.69 4.68 10.04
C GLY A 95 -2.55 4.42 8.54
N ALA A 96 -3.34 5.11 7.73
CA ALA A 96 -3.49 4.82 6.30
C ALA A 96 -2.19 5.03 5.48
N SER A 97 -1.28 5.89 5.94
CA SER A 97 -0.02 6.25 5.27
C SER A 97 -0.24 6.56 3.78
N THR A 98 0.29 5.73 2.88
CA THR A 98 0.18 5.87 1.43
C THR A 98 -1.15 5.34 0.85
N GLY A 99 -1.96 4.65 1.66
CA GLY A 99 -3.31 4.18 1.29
C GLY A 99 -3.41 2.72 0.88
N GLY A 100 -2.45 1.87 1.25
CA GLY A 100 -2.45 0.45 0.85
C GLY A 100 -3.65 -0.34 1.38
N PHE A 101 -4.00 -0.17 2.65
CA PHE A 101 -5.17 -0.81 3.25
C PHE A 101 -6.47 -0.22 2.68
N THR A 102 -6.55 1.11 2.62
CA THR A 102 -7.64 1.83 1.96
C THR A 102 -7.90 1.30 0.54
N GLN A 103 -6.88 1.12 -0.30
CA GLN A 103 -7.03 0.57 -1.65
C GLN A 103 -7.68 -0.82 -1.63
N VAL A 104 -7.20 -1.72 -0.76
CA VAL A 104 -7.76 -3.07 -0.62
C VAL A 104 -9.22 -3.02 -0.18
N LEU A 105 -9.58 -2.14 0.76
CA LEU A 105 -10.97 -1.97 1.19
C LEU A 105 -11.89 -1.54 0.03
N LEU A 106 -11.44 -0.58 -0.78
CA LEU A 106 -12.17 -0.10 -1.96
C LEU A 106 -12.35 -1.19 -3.02
N GLU A 107 -11.29 -1.95 -3.31
CA GLU A 107 -11.31 -3.08 -4.25
C GLU A 107 -12.21 -4.22 -3.76
N ARG A 108 -12.26 -4.44 -2.45
CA ARG A 108 -13.13 -5.43 -1.78
C ARG A 108 -14.56 -4.92 -1.56
N GLY A 109 -14.89 -3.74 -2.08
CA GLY A 109 -16.27 -3.26 -2.15
C GLY A 109 -16.77 -2.50 -0.92
N ALA A 110 -15.89 -1.99 -0.05
CA ALA A 110 -16.31 -1.04 0.99
C ALA A 110 -17.12 0.11 0.38
N ALA A 111 -18.22 0.48 1.04
CA ALA A 111 -19.09 1.57 0.57
C ALA A 111 -18.39 2.93 0.73
N HIS A 112 -17.66 3.08 1.83
CA HIS A 112 -16.85 4.25 2.14
C HIS A 112 -15.64 3.85 2.97
N VAL A 113 -14.53 4.59 2.84
CA VAL A 113 -13.36 4.45 3.70
C VAL A 113 -12.97 5.83 4.24
N THR A 114 -13.00 5.98 5.57
CA THR A 114 -12.33 7.11 6.22
C THR A 114 -10.91 6.68 6.57
N ALA A 115 -9.93 7.33 5.96
CA ALA A 115 -8.51 7.03 6.12
C ALA A 115 -7.87 8.10 7.00
N ILE A 116 -7.38 7.72 8.18
CA ILE A 116 -6.74 8.65 9.12
C ILE A 116 -5.24 8.37 9.24
N ASP A 117 -4.44 9.43 9.29
CA ASP A 117 -3.00 9.34 9.53
C ASP A 117 -2.48 10.57 10.29
N VAL A 118 -1.41 10.40 11.06
CA VAL A 118 -0.75 11.49 11.80
C VAL A 118 0.17 12.32 10.91
N GLY A 119 0.66 11.75 9.81
CA GLY A 119 1.48 12.45 8.84
C GLY A 119 0.67 13.27 7.85
N HIS A 120 1.39 13.89 6.91
CA HIS A 120 0.83 14.77 5.88
C HIS A 120 1.40 14.46 4.50
N GLY A 121 0.58 14.63 3.46
CA GLY A 121 0.95 14.49 2.05
C GLY A 121 1.45 13.10 1.67
N GLN A 122 1.02 12.05 2.38
CA GLN A 122 1.48 10.68 2.13
C GLN A 122 0.53 9.89 1.24
N ILE A 123 -0.77 10.15 1.35
CA ILE A 123 -1.78 9.38 0.63
C ILE A 123 -1.58 9.49 -0.88
N HIS A 124 -1.69 8.37 -1.58
CA HIS A 124 -1.54 8.39 -3.05
C HIS A 124 -2.67 9.19 -3.70
N PRO A 125 -2.40 10.03 -4.72
CA PRO A 125 -3.42 10.87 -5.35
C PRO A 125 -4.64 10.10 -5.87
N ASP A 126 -4.42 8.91 -6.45
CA ASP A 126 -5.53 8.08 -6.94
C ASP A 126 -6.45 7.59 -5.82
N ILE A 127 -5.91 7.36 -4.62
CA ILE A 127 -6.69 6.96 -3.45
C ILE A 127 -7.44 8.17 -2.88
N ALA A 128 -6.75 9.30 -2.73
CA ALA A 128 -7.37 10.53 -2.25
C ALA A 128 -8.43 11.09 -3.20
N GLY A 129 -8.32 10.79 -4.49
CA GLY A 129 -9.27 11.21 -5.52
C GLY A 129 -10.50 10.30 -5.67
N ASP A 130 -10.54 9.14 -5.02
CA ASP A 130 -11.71 8.26 -5.05
C ASP A 130 -12.85 8.89 -4.22
N PRO A 131 -14.06 9.09 -4.79
CA PRO A 131 -15.17 9.73 -4.08
C PRO A 131 -15.69 8.94 -2.87
N ARG A 132 -15.29 7.68 -2.72
CA ARG A 132 -15.60 6.84 -1.56
C ARG A 132 -14.59 6.99 -0.42
N VAL A 133 -13.59 7.86 -0.56
CA VAL A 133 -12.54 8.07 0.45
C VAL A 133 -12.67 9.44 1.08
N THR A 134 -12.61 9.48 2.41
CA THR A 134 -12.34 10.70 3.18
C THR A 134 -10.96 10.57 3.80
N VAL A 135 -10.05 11.48 3.48
CA VAL A 135 -8.70 11.50 4.05
C VAL A 135 -8.63 12.53 5.17
N ILE A 136 -8.14 12.11 6.35
CA ILE A 136 -7.91 12.97 7.51
C ILE A 136 -6.44 12.84 7.93
N GLU A 137 -5.63 13.81 7.51
CA GLU A 137 -4.21 13.89 7.82
C GLU A 137 -3.93 14.77 9.05
N GLY A 138 -2.81 14.54 9.73
CA GLY A 138 -2.45 15.25 10.96
C GLY A 138 -3.25 14.84 12.20
N LEU A 139 -4.09 13.79 12.10
CA LEU A 139 -4.90 13.31 13.20
C LEU A 139 -4.19 12.16 13.92
N ASN A 140 -3.89 12.34 15.20
CA ASN A 140 -3.43 11.25 16.03
C ASN A 140 -4.60 10.32 16.35
N ALA A 141 -4.47 9.02 16.10
CA ALA A 141 -5.51 8.04 16.37
C ALA A 141 -6.03 8.05 17.83
N ARG A 142 -5.18 8.48 18.78
CA ARG A 142 -5.54 8.64 20.20
C ARG A 142 -6.54 9.76 20.46
N ASP A 143 -6.56 10.74 19.57
CA ASP A 143 -7.34 11.97 19.69
C ASP A 143 -8.58 11.93 18.77
N LEU A 144 -8.78 10.82 18.04
CA LEU A 144 -9.92 10.61 17.16
C LEU A 144 -11.25 10.76 17.93
N SER A 145 -12.16 11.54 17.37
CA SER A 145 -13.52 11.74 17.86
C SER A 145 -14.57 11.41 16.79
N ALA A 146 -15.83 11.26 17.20
CA ALA A 146 -16.94 11.05 16.27
C ALA A 146 -17.13 12.24 15.30
N ALA A 147 -16.81 13.46 15.77
CA ALA A 147 -16.91 14.67 14.97
C ALA A 147 -15.91 14.68 13.79
N ASP A 148 -14.71 14.11 13.99
CA ASP A 148 -13.72 13.97 12.91
C ASP A 148 -14.25 13.07 11.78
N LEU A 149 -15.10 12.10 12.11
CA LEU A 149 -15.74 11.20 11.14
C LEU A 149 -17.03 11.76 10.53
N ALA A 150 -17.37 13.03 10.80
CA ALA A 150 -18.65 13.62 10.41
C ALA A 150 -19.85 12.75 10.82
N ASP A 151 -19.78 12.18 12.04
CA ASP A 151 -20.76 11.26 12.62
C ASP A 151 -21.00 9.96 11.81
N ARG A 152 -20.13 9.62 10.86
CA ARG A 152 -20.10 8.28 10.26
C ARG A 152 -19.71 7.26 11.32
N ILE A 153 -20.49 6.20 11.41
CA ILE A 153 -20.29 5.13 12.41
C ILE A 153 -19.64 3.94 11.70
N PRO A 154 -18.34 3.69 11.91
CA PRO A 154 -17.66 2.61 11.21
C PRO A 154 -18.16 1.24 11.71
N ASP A 155 -18.34 0.31 10.78
CA ASP A 155 -18.67 -1.09 11.07
C ASP A 155 -17.59 -2.07 10.58
N PHE A 156 -16.51 -1.53 10.00
CA PHE A 156 -15.29 -2.26 9.67
C PHE A 156 -14.06 -1.42 10.01
N ILE A 157 -13.12 -1.93 10.80
CA ILE A 157 -11.92 -1.18 11.20
C ILE A 157 -10.67 -1.96 10.81
N VAL A 158 -9.71 -1.27 10.19
CA VAL A 158 -8.38 -1.81 9.92
C VAL A 158 -7.32 -0.91 10.55
N SER A 159 -6.18 -1.48 10.94
CA SER A 159 -5.04 -0.68 11.42
C SER A 159 -3.70 -1.32 11.09
N ASP A 160 -2.73 -0.49 10.68
CA ASP A 160 -1.32 -0.87 10.52
C ASP A 160 -0.42 0.28 11.03
N VAL A 161 -0.55 0.61 12.31
CA VAL A 161 0.21 1.71 12.93
C VAL A 161 1.61 1.29 13.35
N SER A 162 2.56 2.21 13.22
CA SER A 162 3.94 2.07 13.70
C SER A 162 4.24 3.03 14.84
N PHE A 163 5.22 2.71 15.68
CA PHE A 163 5.71 3.56 16.78
C PHE A 163 4.69 3.89 17.89
N ILE A 164 3.52 3.26 17.87
CA ILE A 164 2.48 3.35 18.92
C ILE A 164 1.91 1.96 19.18
N SER A 165 1.53 1.67 20.44
CA SER A 165 0.82 0.44 20.78
C SER A 165 -0.64 0.51 20.35
N LEU A 166 -1.17 -0.58 19.79
CA LEU A 166 -2.60 -0.73 19.50
C LEU A 166 -3.49 -0.51 20.74
N LYS A 167 -2.97 -0.81 21.95
CA LYS A 167 -3.68 -0.53 23.21
C LYS A 167 -3.97 0.96 23.43
N LEU A 168 -3.19 1.84 22.80
CA LEU A 168 -3.36 3.29 22.87
C LEU A 168 -4.06 3.85 21.63
N ALA A 169 -3.79 3.28 20.45
CA ALA A 169 -4.31 3.79 19.18
C ALA A 169 -5.77 3.40 18.91
N LEU A 170 -6.17 2.17 19.26
CA LEU A 170 -7.50 1.65 18.91
C LEU A 170 -8.67 2.08 19.81
N PRO A 171 -8.52 2.39 21.11
CA PRO A 171 -9.67 2.65 21.98
C PRO A 171 -10.65 3.71 21.45
N PRO A 172 -10.23 4.86 20.90
CA PRO A 172 -11.17 5.84 20.35
C PRO A 172 -11.97 5.30 19.16
N ALA A 173 -11.30 4.66 18.20
CA ALA A 173 -11.94 4.03 17.04
C ALA A 173 -12.96 2.97 17.46
N LEU A 174 -12.60 2.11 18.41
CA LEU A 174 -13.48 1.05 18.93
C LEU A 174 -14.67 1.61 19.72
N ALA A 175 -14.50 2.74 20.41
CA ALA A 175 -15.57 3.38 21.16
C ALA A 175 -16.64 4.02 20.25
N ILE A 176 -16.24 4.49 19.07
CA ILE A 176 -17.14 5.08 18.06
C ILE A 176 -17.82 4.00 17.21
N ALA A 177 -17.15 2.85 17.04
CA ALA A 177 -17.60 1.77 16.17
C ALA A 177 -19.02 1.27 16.46
N ARG A 178 -19.71 0.84 15.41
CA ARG A 178 -20.99 0.14 15.54
C ARG A 178 -20.81 -1.10 16.41
N SER A 179 -21.78 -1.38 17.28
CA SER A 179 -21.81 -2.66 18.00
C SER A 179 -21.80 -3.84 17.00
N GLY A 180 -20.89 -4.79 17.20
CA GLY A 180 -20.67 -5.90 16.27
C GLY A 180 -19.79 -5.57 15.07
N ALA A 181 -19.13 -4.41 15.05
CA ALA A 181 -18.13 -4.08 14.03
C ALA A 181 -17.05 -5.16 13.93
N ARG A 182 -16.60 -5.39 12.69
CA ARG A 182 -15.50 -6.31 12.38
C ARG A 182 -14.20 -5.53 12.33
N ALA A 183 -13.09 -6.18 12.69
CA ALA A 183 -11.82 -5.49 12.65
C ALA A 183 -10.61 -6.40 12.43
N ILE A 184 -9.55 -5.84 11.83
CA ILE A 184 -8.25 -6.48 11.59
C ILE A 184 -7.14 -5.49 11.99
N PHE A 185 -6.22 -5.92 12.86
CA PHE A 185 -5.08 -5.12 13.31
C PHE A 185 -3.83 -6.00 13.48
#